data_AF-A0A1V9FJ61-F1
#
_entry.id   AF-A0A1V9FJ61-F1
#
_cell.length_a   1.000
_cell.length_b   1.000
_cell.length_c   1.000
_cell.angle_alpha   90.00
_cell.angle_beta   90.00
_cell.angle_gamma   90.00
#
_symmetry.space_group_name_H-M   'P 1'
#
loop_
_entity.id
_entity.type
_entity.pdbx_description
1 polymer ?
#
loop_
_entity_poly.entity_id
_entity_poly.type
_entity_poly.pdbx_seq_one_letter_code
_entity_poly.pdbx_strand_id
1 'polypeptide(L)'
;MDTTEFFQFYEGAKMGIKTADGQIIIPAVYDFVAIPSGDLFTVTEGGYTAYFDKTGNVVLPFSNEYESYGNFTQGLARVMRNGKWGFINTAGEEVITPRYHYADEFADGMAIVRNEKDLHGAIDEWGNLVIGYRFPALTNFEKGYAKFGDLKTWGLIDKGGNIVVPQMYISIGPVYRNRVTVQVQEGEEYKEGELTIGGGVEWNNNLDRLNEFNRQKKRFADAAAQMIDEMYRDGCPCEYERFRDYIQWNHPVGFVDQEILFSVFVQKLHDQGNDQFRCAHCGTVYQQKWEQFSAFMWVLNVAITTTGSVVNKGAAVAGYRPVALGFYGHVIERYTEKYLQHDIDTVINYLKQGAAG
;
A
#
# COMPACT_ATOMS: atom_id res chain seq x y z
N MET A 1 26.16 5.54 -25.37
CA MET A 1 24.73 5.43 -25.03
C MET A 1 24.16 6.80 -25.27
N ASP A 2 23.14 6.90 -26.11
CA ASP A 2 22.49 8.17 -26.40
C ASP A 2 21.70 8.58 -25.14
N THR A 3 22.25 9.52 -24.39
CA THR A 3 21.74 10.00 -23.09
C THR A 3 20.79 11.18 -23.26
N THR A 4 20.15 11.29 -24.42
CA THR A 4 19.26 12.40 -24.72
C THR A 4 18.05 12.35 -23.78
N GLU A 5 18.02 13.27 -22.81
CA GLU A 5 16.89 13.44 -21.90
C GLU A 5 15.78 14.25 -22.58
N PHE A 6 14.58 13.70 -22.57
CA PHE A 6 13.38 14.33 -23.13
C PHE A 6 12.48 14.86 -22.02
N PHE A 7 11.95 16.06 -22.22
CA PHE A 7 11.09 16.75 -21.28
C PHE A 7 9.78 17.13 -21.97
N GLN A 8 8.67 16.82 -21.31
CA GLN A 8 7.37 17.38 -21.67
C GLN A 8 7.35 18.88 -21.38
N PHE A 9 6.72 19.63 -22.27
CA PHE A 9 6.41 21.03 -22.04
C PHE A 9 5.03 21.38 -22.60
N TYR A 10 4.49 22.52 -22.14
CA TYR A 10 3.14 22.95 -22.45
C TYR A 10 3.14 24.34 -23.08
N GLU A 11 2.29 24.52 -24.09
CA GLU A 11 1.90 25.82 -24.63
C GLU A 11 0.36 25.92 -24.56
N GLY A 12 -0.14 26.71 -23.60
CA GLY A 12 -1.55 26.71 -23.26
C GLY A 12 -2.00 25.32 -22.76
N ALA A 13 -2.98 24.72 -23.45
CA ALA A 13 -3.49 23.38 -23.13
C ALA A 13 -2.83 22.26 -23.95
N LYS A 14 -1.89 22.59 -24.84
CA LYS A 14 -1.25 21.63 -25.75
C LYS A 14 0.13 21.22 -25.23
N MET A 15 0.53 20.00 -25.55
CA MET A 15 1.74 19.32 -25.09
C MET A 15 2.74 19.10 -26.23
N GLY A 16 4.02 19.20 -25.90
CA GLY A 16 5.14 18.90 -26.78
C GLY A 16 6.30 18.25 -26.03
N ILE A 17 7.35 17.87 -26.77
CA ILE A 17 8.59 17.30 -26.24
C ILE A 17 9.77 18.14 -26.70
N LYS A 18 10.67 18.43 -25.76
CA LYS A 18 11.96 19.06 -26.02
C LYS A 18 13.09 18.32 -25.31
N THR A 19 14.31 18.54 -25.76
CA THR A 19 15.53 18.04 -25.10
C THR A 19 16.00 18.98 -23.98
N ALA A 20 16.97 18.54 -23.18
CA ALA A 20 17.58 19.33 -22.09
C ALA A 20 18.14 20.70 -22.55
N ASP A 21 18.72 20.75 -23.75
CA ASP A 21 19.27 21.97 -24.36
C ASP A 21 18.20 22.86 -25.04
N GLY A 22 16.94 22.45 -24.99
CA GLY A 22 15.79 23.24 -25.45
C GLY A 22 15.40 23.03 -26.91
N GLN A 23 16.02 22.08 -27.62
CA GLN A 23 15.57 21.69 -28.96
C GLN A 23 14.17 21.07 -28.89
N ILE A 24 13.23 21.63 -29.65
CA ILE A 24 11.88 21.08 -29.76
C ILE A 24 11.91 19.89 -30.72
N ILE A 25 11.53 18.71 -30.21
CA ILE A 25 11.41 17.46 -30.99
C ILE A 25 9.97 17.27 -31.46
N ILE A 26 9.01 17.47 -30.56
CA ILE A 26 7.58 17.47 -30.87
C ILE A 26 7.01 18.82 -30.45
N PRO A 27 6.45 19.62 -31.37
CA PRO A 27 5.90 20.93 -31.03
C PRO A 27 4.69 20.81 -30.10
N ALA A 28 4.46 21.83 -29.26
CA ALA A 28 3.36 21.85 -28.30
C ALA A 28 2.01 22.21 -28.96
N VAL A 29 1.54 21.32 -29.83
CA VAL A 29 0.28 21.48 -30.59
C VAL A 29 -0.69 20.32 -30.38
N TYR A 30 -0.29 19.29 -29.62
CA TYR A 30 -1.06 18.06 -29.43
C TYR A 30 -1.74 17.98 -28.07
N ASP A 31 -2.89 17.32 -27.98
CA ASP A 31 -3.63 17.14 -26.73
C ASP A 31 -2.81 16.38 -25.68
N PHE A 32 -2.06 15.36 -26.12
CA PHE A 32 -1.21 14.58 -25.23
C PHE A 32 0.02 14.02 -25.98
N VAL A 33 1.17 14.07 -25.32
CA VAL A 33 2.41 13.46 -25.82
C VAL A 33 3.09 12.72 -24.67
N ALA A 34 3.24 11.40 -24.79
CA ALA A 34 3.92 10.59 -23.78
C ALA A 34 5.44 10.67 -23.93
N ILE A 35 6.16 10.80 -22.81
CA ILE A 35 7.60 10.51 -22.79
C ILE A 35 7.77 9.00 -23.05
N PRO A 36 8.66 8.59 -23.96
CA PRO A 36 8.71 7.22 -24.40
C PRO A 36 9.32 6.38 -23.28
N SER A 37 8.54 5.47 -22.73
CA SER A 37 9.08 4.36 -21.91
C SER A 37 9.73 3.28 -22.76
N GLY A 38 9.58 3.36 -24.09
CA GLY A 38 10.14 2.44 -25.07
C GLY A 38 10.77 3.14 -26.26
N ASP A 39 10.50 2.63 -27.46
CA ASP A 39 11.25 2.98 -28.68
C ASP A 39 10.76 4.27 -29.34
N LEU A 40 9.44 4.56 -29.25
CA LEU A 40 8.75 5.65 -29.94
C LEU A 40 7.93 6.52 -28.97
N PHE A 41 7.72 7.79 -29.31
CA PHE A 41 6.76 8.65 -28.63
C PHE A 41 5.33 8.32 -29.06
N THR A 42 4.42 8.27 -28.10
CA THR A 42 2.97 8.15 -28.35
C THR A 42 2.35 9.55 -28.32
N VAL A 43 1.71 9.95 -29.41
CA VAL A 43 1.10 11.27 -29.58
C VAL A 43 -0.40 11.10 -29.82
N THR A 44 -1.22 11.81 -29.06
CA THR A 44 -2.69 11.77 -29.20
C THR A 44 -3.22 13.17 -29.50
N GLU A 45 -4.10 13.25 -30.50
CA GLU A 45 -4.79 14.48 -30.89
C GLU A 45 -6.20 14.16 -31.36
N GLY A 46 -7.21 14.83 -30.79
CA GLY A 46 -8.60 14.67 -31.22
C GLY A 46 -9.14 13.23 -31.13
N GLY A 47 -8.59 12.41 -30.22
CA GLY A 47 -8.93 11.00 -30.07
C GLY A 47 -8.21 10.03 -31.03
N TYR A 48 -7.32 10.53 -31.89
CA TYR A 48 -6.47 9.71 -32.75
C TYR A 48 -5.08 9.60 -32.13
N THR A 49 -4.43 8.45 -32.31
CA THR A 49 -3.08 8.20 -31.80
C THR A 49 -2.11 7.94 -32.95
N ALA A 50 -0.92 8.54 -32.87
CA ALA A 50 0.19 8.37 -33.78
C ALA A 50 1.46 8.02 -33.00
N TYR A 51 2.46 7.50 -33.70
CA TYR A 51 3.77 7.23 -33.12
C TYR A 51 4.85 8.01 -33.86
N PHE A 52 5.72 8.65 -33.07
CA PHE A 52 6.81 9.48 -33.56
C PHE A 52 8.15 8.90 -33.12
N ASP A 53 9.17 8.99 -33.98
CA ASP A 53 10.54 8.64 -33.61
C ASP A 53 11.17 9.69 -32.69
N LYS A 54 12.35 9.37 -32.15
CA LYS A 54 13.09 10.25 -31.24
C LYS A 54 13.60 11.56 -31.87
N THR A 55 13.42 11.72 -33.19
CA THR A 55 13.74 12.94 -33.93
C THR A 55 12.51 13.74 -34.34
N GLY A 56 11.30 13.28 -33.98
CA GLY A 56 10.04 13.95 -34.26
C GLY A 56 9.41 13.60 -35.60
N ASN A 57 9.90 12.58 -36.32
CA ASN A 57 9.23 12.11 -37.53
C ASN A 57 8.11 11.14 -37.19
N VAL A 58 7.03 11.20 -37.96
CA VAL A 58 5.92 10.25 -37.87
C VAL A 58 6.38 8.88 -38.37
N VAL A 59 6.34 7.87 -37.49
CA VAL A 59 6.57 6.47 -37.84
C VAL A 59 5.24 5.80 -38.19
N LEU A 60 4.21 6.04 -37.38
CA LEU A 60 2.84 5.62 -37.66
C LEU A 60 1.91 6.82 -37.60
N PRO A 61 1.10 7.06 -38.66
CA PRO A 61 0.21 8.19 -38.71
C PRO A 61 -0.94 8.08 -37.71
N PHE A 62 -1.62 9.19 -37.47
CA PHE A 62 -2.78 9.26 -36.59
C PHE A 62 -3.87 8.28 -37.03
N SER A 63 -4.24 7.38 -36.13
CA SER A 63 -5.29 6.38 -36.33
C SER A 63 -6.19 6.27 -35.11
N ASN A 64 -7.45 5.94 -35.35
CA ASN A 64 -8.45 5.60 -34.33
C ASN A 64 -8.98 4.17 -34.51
N GLU A 65 -8.22 3.31 -35.22
CA GLU A 65 -8.59 1.92 -35.46
C GLU A 65 -8.70 1.10 -34.15
N TYR A 66 -7.98 1.53 -33.12
CA TYR A 66 -7.94 0.89 -31.81
C TYR A 66 -8.48 1.80 -30.72
N GLU A 67 -9.10 1.17 -29.73
CA GLU A 67 -9.64 1.81 -28.52
C GLU A 67 -8.52 2.27 -27.58
N SER A 68 -7.37 1.59 -27.62
CA SER A 68 -6.21 1.89 -26.80
C SER A 68 -4.91 1.46 -27.48
N TYR A 69 -3.85 2.19 -27.20
CA TYR A 69 -2.51 2.02 -27.74
C TYR A 69 -1.51 2.02 -26.58
N GLY A 70 -0.64 1.00 -26.52
CA GLY A 70 0.49 0.93 -25.59
C GLY A 70 1.77 1.49 -26.20
N ASN A 71 2.87 1.46 -25.45
CA ASN A 71 4.15 1.93 -25.98
C ASN A 71 4.78 0.86 -26.89
N PHE A 72 5.56 1.30 -27.87
CA PHE A 72 6.44 0.40 -28.60
C PHE A 72 7.57 -0.07 -27.70
N THR A 73 7.65 -1.37 -27.48
CA THR A 73 8.71 -2.04 -26.73
C THR A 73 9.17 -3.23 -27.56
N GLN A 74 10.48 -3.32 -27.80
CA GLN A 74 11.05 -4.41 -28.60
C GLN A 74 10.41 -4.53 -29.99
N GLY A 75 10.05 -3.39 -30.60
CA GLY A 75 9.43 -3.33 -31.94
C GLY A 75 7.93 -3.67 -32.02
N LEU A 76 7.27 -3.96 -30.90
CA LEU A 76 5.82 -4.23 -30.85
C LEU A 76 5.10 -3.27 -29.89
N ALA A 77 3.87 -2.91 -30.22
CA ALA A 77 2.98 -2.16 -29.34
C ALA A 77 1.69 -2.94 -29.12
N ARG A 78 1.25 -3.04 -27.85
CA ARG A 78 -0.06 -3.60 -27.55
C ARG A 78 -1.17 -2.65 -27.99
N VAL A 79 -2.24 -3.18 -28.54
CA VAL A 79 -3.39 -2.40 -29.00
C VAL A 79 -4.69 -3.09 -28.62
N MET A 80 -5.73 -2.29 -28.33
CA MET A 80 -7.04 -2.81 -27.94
C MET A 80 -8.07 -2.63 -29.05
N ARG A 81 -8.79 -3.69 -29.40
CA ARG A 81 -9.96 -3.63 -30.27
C ARG A 81 -11.05 -4.54 -29.73
N ASN A 82 -12.29 -4.04 -29.66
CA ASN A 82 -13.45 -4.75 -29.12
C ASN A 82 -13.19 -5.28 -27.70
N GLY A 83 -12.52 -4.49 -26.84
CA GLY A 83 -12.17 -4.89 -25.48
C GLY A 83 -11.17 -6.06 -25.36
N LYS A 84 -10.46 -6.41 -26.44
CA LYS A 84 -9.38 -7.41 -26.42
C LYS A 84 -8.06 -6.79 -26.84
N TRP A 85 -6.97 -7.31 -26.27
CA TRP A 85 -5.61 -6.88 -26.58
C TRP A 85 -4.97 -7.78 -27.63
N GLY A 86 -4.24 -7.14 -28.54
CA GLY A 86 -3.35 -7.73 -29.55
C GLY A 86 -2.09 -6.87 -29.68
N PHE A 87 -1.31 -7.09 -30.74
CA PHE A 87 -0.04 -6.39 -30.97
C PHE A 87 0.15 -6.01 -32.43
N ILE A 88 0.71 -4.82 -32.65
CA ILE A 88 1.11 -4.31 -33.97
C ILE A 88 2.62 -4.09 -34.02
N ASN A 89 3.19 -4.18 -35.22
CA ASN A 89 4.58 -3.79 -35.50
C ASN A 89 4.70 -2.30 -35.83
N THR A 90 5.93 -1.83 -36.06
CA THR A 90 6.23 -0.44 -36.43
C THR A 90 5.75 -0.03 -37.82
N ALA A 91 5.26 -0.98 -38.64
CA ALA A 91 4.56 -0.71 -39.90
C ALA A 91 3.04 -0.58 -39.71
N GLY A 92 2.54 -0.78 -38.49
CA GLY A 92 1.12 -0.71 -38.14
C GLY A 92 0.37 -2.01 -38.45
N GLU A 93 1.08 -3.06 -38.86
CA GLU A 93 0.50 -4.35 -39.18
C GLU A 93 0.24 -5.14 -37.89
N GLU A 94 -0.94 -5.76 -37.80
CA GLU A 94 -1.25 -6.71 -36.72
C GLU A 94 -0.34 -7.93 -36.81
N VAL A 95 0.55 -8.09 -35.83
CA VAL A 95 1.36 -9.30 -35.65
C VAL A 95 0.58 -10.33 -34.85
N ILE A 96 -0.18 -9.86 -33.85
CA ILE A 96 -1.00 -10.71 -32.99
C ILE A 96 -2.40 -10.11 -32.92
N THR A 97 -3.36 -10.77 -33.56
CA THR A 97 -4.75 -10.31 -33.58
C THR A 97 -5.31 -10.17 -32.16
N PRO A 98 -6.04 -9.07 -31.86
CA PRO A 98 -6.68 -8.87 -30.56
C PRO A 98 -7.53 -10.06 -30.10
N ARG A 99 -7.08 -10.73 -29.03
CA ARG A 99 -7.76 -11.91 -28.47
C ARG A 99 -7.61 -12.08 -26.97
N TYR A 100 -6.68 -11.36 -26.34
CA TYR A 100 -6.42 -11.48 -24.91
C TYR A 100 -7.31 -10.53 -24.10
N HIS A 101 -7.71 -10.93 -22.89
CA HIS A 101 -8.45 -10.04 -21.99
C HIS A 101 -7.55 -8.96 -21.40
N TYR A 102 -6.27 -9.25 -21.30
CA TYR A 102 -5.22 -8.32 -20.94
C TYR A 102 -3.92 -8.76 -21.60
N ALA A 103 -3.07 -7.81 -21.97
CA ALA A 103 -1.71 -8.07 -22.40
C ALA A 103 -0.80 -6.97 -21.87
N ASP A 104 0.34 -7.33 -21.32
CA ASP A 104 1.42 -6.40 -20.98
C ASP A 104 2.25 -6.03 -22.21
N GLU A 105 3.10 -5.02 -22.06
CA GLU A 105 4.13 -4.68 -23.04
C GLU A 105 5.19 -5.79 -23.13
N PHE A 106 5.89 -5.87 -24.26
CA PHE A 106 6.95 -6.85 -24.43
C PHE A 106 8.16 -6.47 -23.58
N ALA A 107 8.60 -7.41 -22.73
CA ALA A 107 9.76 -7.27 -21.88
C ALA A 107 10.58 -8.56 -21.93
N ASP A 108 11.89 -8.42 -22.18
CA ASP A 108 12.82 -9.55 -22.22
C ASP A 108 12.38 -10.65 -23.23
N GLY A 109 11.75 -10.25 -24.35
CA GLY A 109 11.34 -11.12 -25.45
C GLY A 109 10.00 -11.84 -25.22
N MET A 110 9.25 -11.48 -24.18
CA MET A 110 7.95 -12.07 -23.89
C MET A 110 6.94 -11.01 -23.47
N ALA A 111 5.66 -11.27 -23.68
CA ALA A 111 4.57 -10.48 -23.11
C ALA A 111 3.69 -11.34 -22.22
N ILE A 112 3.31 -10.82 -21.06
CA ILE A 112 2.36 -11.48 -20.16
C ILE A 112 0.95 -11.25 -20.70
N VAL A 113 0.15 -12.31 -20.79
CA VAL A 113 -1.23 -12.26 -21.28
C VAL A 113 -2.18 -12.91 -20.30
N ARG A 114 -3.39 -12.38 -20.21
CA ARG A 114 -4.47 -12.89 -19.35
C ARG A 114 -5.65 -13.37 -20.17
N ASN A 115 -6.17 -14.53 -19.81
CA ASN A 115 -7.37 -15.10 -20.43
C ASN A 115 -8.65 -14.64 -19.70
N GLU A 116 -9.79 -15.18 -20.15
CA GLU A 116 -11.12 -14.89 -19.58
C GLU A 116 -11.35 -15.40 -18.15
N LYS A 117 -10.48 -16.29 -17.67
CA LYS A 117 -10.54 -16.89 -16.32
C LYS A 117 -9.60 -16.18 -15.34
N ASP A 118 -9.12 -15.00 -15.70
CA ASP A 118 -8.13 -14.22 -14.95
C ASP A 118 -6.81 -14.95 -14.68
N LEU A 119 -6.47 -15.95 -15.51
CA LEU A 119 -5.20 -16.65 -15.44
C LEU A 119 -4.21 -16.04 -16.42
N HIS A 120 -2.98 -15.86 -15.95
CA HIS A 120 -1.85 -15.33 -16.68
C HIS A 120 -1.02 -16.46 -17.30
N GLY A 121 -0.53 -16.18 -18.51
CA GLY A 121 0.48 -16.93 -19.24
C GLY A 121 1.44 -15.94 -19.91
N ALA A 122 2.35 -16.45 -20.74
CA ALA A 122 3.29 -15.62 -21.48
C ALA A 122 3.40 -16.07 -22.94
N ILE A 123 3.50 -15.09 -23.83
CA ILE A 123 3.62 -15.30 -25.28
C ILE A 123 4.95 -14.77 -25.79
N ASP A 124 5.41 -15.35 -26.91
CA ASP A 124 6.50 -14.79 -27.71
C ASP A 124 6.02 -13.69 -28.67
N GLU A 125 6.95 -13.09 -29.41
CA GLU A 125 6.72 -12.02 -30.39
C GLU A 125 5.82 -12.42 -31.57
N TRP A 126 5.63 -13.72 -31.81
CA TRP A 126 4.72 -14.27 -32.82
C TRP A 126 3.35 -14.65 -32.24
N GLY A 127 3.15 -14.45 -30.94
CA GLY A 127 1.91 -14.75 -30.23
C GLY A 127 1.74 -16.23 -29.86
N ASN A 128 2.79 -17.05 -29.93
CA ASN A 128 2.74 -18.42 -29.44
C ASN A 128 2.77 -18.41 -27.91
N LEU A 129 1.94 -19.24 -27.29
CA LEU A 129 1.87 -19.36 -25.84
C LEU A 129 3.04 -20.22 -25.34
N VAL A 130 4.11 -19.56 -24.90
CA VAL A 130 5.30 -20.22 -24.33
C VAL A 130 5.00 -20.73 -22.92
N ILE A 131 4.27 -19.95 -22.13
CA ILE A 131 3.82 -20.33 -20.79
C ILE A 131 2.30 -20.37 -20.79
N GLY A 132 1.74 -21.56 -20.57
CA GLY A 132 0.30 -21.78 -20.47
C GLY A 132 -0.37 -20.97 -19.37
N TYR A 133 -1.66 -20.66 -19.54
CA TYR A 133 -2.46 -19.95 -18.54
C TYR A 133 -2.63 -20.78 -17.27
N ARG A 134 -1.88 -20.46 -16.23
CA ARG A 134 -1.93 -21.22 -14.95
C ARG A 134 -1.67 -20.38 -13.71
N PHE A 135 -1.27 -19.12 -13.85
CA PHE A 135 -0.89 -18.29 -12.72
C PHE A 135 -1.95 -17.23 -12.43
N PRO A 136 -2.47 -17.13 -11.20
CA PRO A 136 -3.36 -16.03 -10.81
C PRO A 136 -2.69 -14.66 -11.00
N ALA A 137 -1.40 -14.55 -10.69
CA ALA A 137 -0.58 -13.39 -10.97
C ALA A 137 0.76 -13.81 -11.57
N LEU A 138 1.22 -13.06 -12.58
CA LEU A 138 2.52 -13.22 -13.23
C LEU A 138 3.06 -11.83 -13.58
N THR A 139 4.27 -11.50 -13.16
CA THR A 139 4.93 -10.23 -13.52
C THR A 139 5.64 -10.34 -14.86
N ASN A 140 5.99 -9.20 -15.45
CA ASN A 140 6.91 -9.15 -16.58
C ASN A 140 8.25 -9.82 -16.25
N PHE A 141 8.90 -10.33 -17.31
CA PHE A 141 10.23 -10.92 -17.21
C PHE A 141 11.28 -9.83 -17.05
N GLU A 142 12.15 -10.01 -16.06
CA GLU A 142 13.33 -9.19 -15.83
C GLU A 142 14.54 -10.11 -15.66
N LYS A 143 15.56 -9.93 -16.52
CA LYS A 143 16.80 -10.74 -16.50
C LYS A 143 16.54 -12.25 -16.53
N GLY A 144 15.55 -12.70 -17.30
CA GLY A 144 15.23 -14.11 -17.46
C GLY A 144 14.22 -14.70 -16.47
N TYR A 145 13.73 -13.91 -15.52
CA TYR A 145 12.85 -14.39 -14.46
C TYR A 145 11.57 -13.56 -14.32
N ALA A 146 10.48 -14.22 -13.94
CA ALA A 146 9.21 -13.57 -13.59
C ALA A 146 8.71 -14.07 -12.24
N LYS A 147 8.06 -13.19 -11.47
CA LYS A 147 7.39 -13.57 -10.22
C LYS A 147 6.01 -14.12 -10.54
N PHE A 148 5.65 -15.24 -9.93
CA PHE A 148 4.31 -15.81 -10.02
C PHE A 148 3.73 -16.00 -8.63
N GLY A 149 2.41 -15.98 -8.49
CA GLY A 149 1.78 -16.19 -7.19
C GLY A 149 0.30 -15.91 -7.13
N ASP A 150 -0.18 -15.69 -5.90
CA ASP A 150 -1.57 -15.42 -5.54
C ASP A 150 -1.77 -14.05 -4.87
N LEU A 151 -0.83 -13.12 -5.13
CA LEU A 151 -0.71 -11.79 -4.51
C LEU A 151 -0.36 -11.79 -3.02
N LYS A 152 -0.44 -12.92 -2.32
CA LYS A 152 0.00 -13.07 -0.92
C LYS A 152 1.40 -13.64 -0.83
N THR A 153 1.67 -14.62 -1.69
CA THR A 153 2.95 -15.30 -1.78
C THR A 153 3.40 -15.39 -3.22
N TRP A 154 4.70 -15.41 -3.39
CA TRP A 154 5.39 -15.32 -4.65
C TRP A 154 6.44 -16.42 -4.74
N GLY A 155 6.63 -16.91 -5.96
CA GLY A 155 7.77 -17.69 -6.40
C GLY A 155 8.37 -17.07 -7.66
N LEU A 156 9.43 -17.68 -8.20
CA LEU A 156 10.04 -17.29 -9.47
C LEU A 156 9.94 -18.42 -10.49
N ILE A 157 9.67 -18.05 -11.73
CA ILE A 157 9.81 -18.92 -12.89
C ILE A 157 10.88 -18.40 -13.85
N ASP A 158 11.47 -19.31 -14.61
CA ASP A 158 12.29 -18.98 -15.79
C ASP A 158 11.41 -18.71 -17.03
N LYS A 159 12.04 -18.32 -18.16
CA LYS A 159 11.36 -18.08 -19.45
C LYS A 159 10.67 -19.33 -20.04
N GLY A 160 11.07 -20.53 -19.63
CA GLY A 160 10.39 -21.78 -20.00
C GLY A 160 9.18 -22.08 -19.11
N GLY A 161 8.95 -21.27 -18.07
CA GLY A 161 7.91 -21.50 -17.07
C GLY A 161 8.32 -22.52 -15.99
N ASN A 162 9.58 -22.95 -15.91
CA ASN A 162 9.97 -23.83 -14.82
C ASN A 162 10.03 -23.03 -13.52
N ILE A 163 9.48 -23.59 -12.45
CA ILE A 163 9.55 -22.99 -11.11
C ILE A 163 10.99 -23.14 -10.63
N VAL A 164 11.70 -22.01 -10.52
CA VAL A 164 13.09 -21.95 -10.01
C VAL A 164 13.14 -21.53 -8.54
N VAL A 165 12.08 -20.87 -8.06
CA VAL A 165 11.85 -20.56 -6.64
C VAL A 165 10.38 -20.87 -6.32
N PRO A 166 10.09 -21.71 -5.32
CA PRO A 166 8.71 -22.10 -4.99
C PRO A 166 7.90 -20.91 -4.48
N GLN A 167 6.58 -20.97 -4.67
CA GLN A 167 5.65 -19.97 -4.15
C GLN A 167 5.45 -20.16 -2.64
N MET A 168 6.23 -19.43 -1.85
CA MET A 168 6.11 -19.43 -0.39
C MET A 168 6.59 -18.12 0.26
N TYR A 169 7.05 -17.17 -0.54
CA TYR A 169 7.66 -15.92 -0.06
C TYR A 169 6.66 -14.79 -0.16
N ILE A 170 6.48 -14.00 0.90
CA ILE A 170 5.59 -12.83 0.86
C ILE A 170 6.18 -11.71 0.00
N SER A 171 7.51 -11.72 -0.18
CA SER A 171 8.22 -10.78 -1.01
C SER A 171 9.47 -11.43 -1.59
N ILE A 172 9.73 -11.13 -2.86
CA ILE A 172 10.97 -11.49 -3.56
C ILE A 172 11.51 -10.19 -4.16
N GLY A 173 12.77 -9.87 -3.91
CA GLY A 173 13.47 -8.72 -4.46
C GLY A 173 13.81 -8.86 -5.95
N PRO A 174 14.49 -7.87 -6.53
CA PRO A 174 15.01 -7.96 -7.90
C PRO A 174 16.14 -9.00 -7.99
N VAL A 175 16.30 -9.61 -9.17
CA VAL A 175 17.38 -10.57 -9.42
C VAL A 175 18.71 -9.84 -9.65
N TYR A 176 19.73 -10.20 -8.88
CA TYR A 176 21.10 -9.70 -9.02
C TYR A 176 22.12 -10.83 -8.90
N ARG A 177 22.93 -11.06 -9.94
CA ARG A 177 23.99 -12.11 -9.96
C ARG A 177 23.50 -13.49 -9.47
N ASN A 178 22.30 -13.90 -9.86
CA ASN A 178 21.64 -15.15 -9.45
C ASN A 178 21.18 -15.22 -7.98
N ARG A 179 21.14 -14.08 -7.28
CA ARG A 179 20.58 -13.94 -5.94
C ARG A 179 19.34 -13.06 -5.94
N VAL A 180 18.45 -13.32 -4.98
CA VAL A 180 17.29 -12.48 -4.66
C VAL A 180 17.14 -12.36 -3.16
N THR A 181 16.72 -11.20 -2.68
CA THR A 181 16.23 -11.08 -1.30
C THR A 181 14.86 -11.74 -1.23
N VAL A 182 14.60 -12.51 -0.19
CA VAL A 182 13.32 -13.14 0.06
C VAL A 182 12.83 -12.82 1.45
N GLN A 183 11.52 -12.70 1.61
CA GLN A 183 10.89 -12.56 2.91
C GLN A 183 9.82 -13.63 3.10
N VAL A 184 9.74 -14.18 4.31
CA VAL A 184 8.69 -15.10 4.74
C VAL A 184 8.07 -14.61 6.03
N GLN A 185 6.83 -15.04 6.27
CA GLN A 185 6.18 -14.88 7.56
C GLN A 185 6.22 -16.21 8.31
N GLU A 186 6.79 -16.22 9.51
CA GLU A 186 6.79 -17.36 10.43
C GLU A 186 6.01 -16.99 11.68
N GLY A 187 4.80 -17.53 11.81
CA GLY A 187 3.86 -17.10 12.85
C GLY A 187 3.47 -15.63 12.65
N GLU A 188 3.83 -14.78 13.61
CA GLU A 188 3.56 -13.33 13.57
C GLU A 188 4.78 -12.50 13.19
N GLU A 189 5.92 -13.14 12.92
CA GLU A 189 7.18 -12.48 12.63
C GLU A 189 7.58 -12.64 11.18
N TYR A 190 8.36 -11.67 10.70
CA TYR A 190 8.90 -11.67 9.34
C TYR A 190 10.37 -12.02 9.36
N LYS A 191 10.81 -12.88 8.45
CA LYS A 191 12.24 -13.16 8.23
C LYS A 191 12.64 -12.71 6.85
N GLU A 192 13.84 -12.17 6.75
CA GLU A 192 14.47 -11.82 5.48
C GLU A 192 15.70 -12.70 5.28
N GLY A 193 15.97 -13.06 4.03
CA GLY A 193 17.18 -13.79 3.67
C GLY A 193 17.61 -13.51 2.24
N GLU A 194 18.82 -13.91 1.92
CA GLU A 194 19.28 -13.96 0.53
C GLU A 194 19.15 -15.39 0.00
N LEU A 195 18.36 -15.56 -1.05
CA LEU A 195 18.20 -16.82 -1.76
C LEU A 195 19.14 -16.84 -2.97
N THR A 196 19.89 -17.93 -3.12
CA THR A 196 20.59 -18.25 -4.39
C THR A 196 19.67 -19.09 -5.26
N ILE A 197 19.37 -18.65 -6.48
CA ILE A 197 18.43 -19.38 -7.37
C ILE A 197 19.02 -20.75 -7.72
N GLY A 198 18.24 -21.81 -7.49
CA GLY A 198 18.69 -23.21 -7.57
C GLY A 198 19.47 -23.71 -6.35
N GLY A 199 19.60 -22.88 -5.30
CA GLY A 199 20.29 -23.19 -4.05
C GLY A 199 19.42 -22.95 -2.82
N GLY A 200 20.06 -22.64 -1.69
CA GLY A 200 19.40 -22.38 -0.41
C GLY A 200 19.19 -20.90 -0.10
N VAL A 201 18.56 -20.65 1.05
CA VAL A 201 18.38 -19.31 1.64
C VAL A 201 19.34 -19.12 2.80
N GLU A 202 20.08 -18.03 2.77
CA GLU A 202 20.88 -17.52 3.88
C GLU A 202 20.03 -16.48 4.63
N TRP A 203 19.39 -16.90 5.72
CA TRP A 203 18.56 -16.02 6.55
C TRP A 203 19.41 -14.98 7.28
N ASN A 204 18.91 -13.75 7.30
CA ASN A 204 19.51 -12.64 8.05
C ASN A 204 18.53 -12.13 9.12
N ASN A 205 19.07 -11.37 10.06
CA ASN A 205 18.32 -10.80 11.20
C ASN A 205 17.89 -9.35 10.95
N ASN A 206 17.83 -8.90 9.69
CA ASN A 206 17.60 -7.49 9.37
C ASN A 206 16.21 -7.00 9.82
N LEU A 207 15.26 -7.91 10.01
CA LEU A 207 13.91 -7.60 10.47
C LEU A 207 13.73 -7.70 11.99
N ASP A 208 14.77 -8.00 12.78
CA ASP A 208 14.64 -8.15 14.24
C ASP A 208 14.08 -6.90 14.93
N ARG A 209 14.51 -5.70 14.49
CA ARG A 209 13.97 -4.43 15.01
C ARG A 209 12.51 -4.24 14.64
N LEU A 210 12.13 -4.60 13.42
CA LEU A 210 10.74 -4.51 12.95
C LEU A 210 9.86 -5.51 13.69
N ASN A 211 10.33 -6.73 13.89
CA ASN A 211 9.62 -7.77 14.64
C ASN A 211 9.47 -7.39 16.11
N GLU A 212 10.52 -6.84 16.74
CA GLU A 212 10.42 -6.32 18.10
C GLU A 212 9.38 -5.22 18.20
N PHE A 213 9.38 -4.29 17.25
CA PHE A 213 8.39 -3.24 17.17
C PHE A 213 6.96 -3.79 16.97
N ASN A 214 6.78 -4.82 16.15
CA ASN A 214 5.50 -5.49 15.94
C ASN A 214 5.03 -6.22 17.21
N ARG A 215 5.93 -6.93 17.92
CA ARG A 215 5.65 -7.58 19.21
C ARG A 215 5.19 -6.56 20.25
N GLN A 216 5.87 -5.43 20.33
CA GLN A 216 5.49 -4.33 21.20
C GLN A 216 4.07 -3.85 20.89
N LYS A 217 3.75 -3.64 19.60
CA LYS A 217 2.42 -3.13 19.19
C LYS A 217 1.31 -4.06 19.63
N LYS A 218 1.54 -5.36 19.41
CA LYS A 218 0.60 -6.40 19.82
C LYS A 218 0.40 -6.43 21.33
N ARG A 219 1.48 -6.38 22.12
CA ARG A 219 1.39 -6.36 23.60
C ARG A 219 0.56 -5.17 24.12
N PHE A 220 0.69 -4.01 23.50
CA PHE A 220 -0.12 -2.84 23.85
C PHE A 220 -1.57 -2.96 23.40
N ALA A 221 -1.82 -3.48 22.20
CA ALA A 221 -3.17 -3.78 21.72
C ALA A 221 -3.90 -4.77 22.64
N ASP A 222 -3.22 -5.83 23.09
CA ASP A 222 -3.76 -6.83 24.01
C ASP A 222 -4.06 -6.22 25.39
N ALA A 223 -3.16 -5.38 25.92
CA ALA A 223 -3.38 -4.67 27.18
C ALA A 223 -4.55 -3.67 27.10
N ALA A 224 -4.66 -2.95 25.97
CA ALA A 224 -5.80 -2.09 25.67
C ALA A 224 -7.12 -2.87 25.62
N ALA A 225 -7.13 -4.01 24.94
CA ALA A 225 -8.31 -4.87 24.85
C ALA A 225 -8.75 -5.37 26.23
N GLN A 226 -7.80 -5.78 27.07
CA GLN A 226 -8.07 -6.19 28.45
C GLN A 226 -8.67 -5.05 29.28
N MET A 227 -8.08 -3.85 29.23
CA MET A 227 -8.60 -2.68 29.93
C MET A 227 -10.04 -2.37 29.49
N ILE A 228 -10.31 -2.39 28.18
CA ILE A 228 -11.66 -2.19 27.63
C ILE A 228 -12.62 -3.26 28.17
N ASP A 229 -12.21 -4.52 28.20
CA ASP A 229 -13.03 -5.62 28.72
C ASP A 229 -13.35 -5.46 30.21
N GLU A 230 -12.39 -5.03 31.01
CA GLU A 230 -12.58 -4.75 32.45
C GLU A 230 -13.52 -3.55 32.64
N MET A 231 -13.37 -2.48 31.86
CA MET A 231 -14.30 -1.34 31.86
C MET A 231 -15.73 -1.75 31.49
N TYR A 232 -15.91 -2.65 30.53
CA TYR A 232 -17.23 -3.16 30.13
C TYR A 232 -17.83 -4.13 31.17
N ARG A 233 -16.98 -4.81 31.95
CA ARG A 233 -17.40 -5.80 32.96
C ARG A 233 -17.69 -5.18 34.32
N ASP A 234 -17.00 -4.11 34.72
CA ASP A 234 -17.11 -3.58 36.09
C ASP A 234 -17.54 -2.09 36.14
N GLY A 235 -17.57 -1.39 35.00
CA GLY A 235 -17.98 0.03 34.91
C GLY A 235 -19.49 0.26 34.74
N CYS A 236 -20.04 1.30 35.39
CA CYS A 236 -21.37 1.86 35.06
C CYS A 236 -21.24 2.93 33.96
N PRO A 237 -21.87 2.78 32.78
CA PRO A 237 -21.86 3.79 31.71
C PRO A 237 -22.92 4.88 31.91
N CYS A 238 -23.60 4.89 33.05
CA CYS A 238 -24.51 5.96 33.44
C CYS A 238 -23.81 7.33 33.59
N GLU A 239 -22.47 7.37 33.50
CA GLU A 239 -21.67 8.58 33.38
C GLU A 239 -20.94 8.62 32.03
N TYR A 240 -21.67 8.66 30.92
CA TYR A 240 -21.13 8.78 29.55
C TYR A 240 -20.14 9.98 29.38
N GLU A 241 -20.28 11.02 30.21
CA GLU A 241 -19.32 12.13 30.31
C GLU A 241 -17.96 11.69 30.90
N ARG A 242 -17.91 10.72 31.83
CA ARG A 242 -16.66 10.20 32.39
C ARG A 242 -15.88 9.31 31.43
N PHE A 243 -16.52 8.57 30.52
CA PHE A 243 -15.80 7.79 29.50
C PHE A 243 -15.10 8.71 28.49
N ARG A 244 -15.80 9.77 28.05
CA ARG A 244 -15.22 10.87 27.28
C ARG A 244 -14.03 11.47 28.02
N ASP A 245 -14.20 11.81 29.29
CA ASP A 245 -13.17 12.48 30.09
C ASP A 245 -12.00 11.53 30.47
N TYR A 246 -12.22 10.21 30.57
CA TYR A 246 -11.18 9.21 30.83
C TYR A 246 -10.19 9.09 29.65
N ILE A 247 -10.71 9.05 28.41
CA ILE A 247 -9.88 9.00 27.19
C ILE A 247 -9.31 10.39 26.85
N GLN A 248 -10.08 11.48 27.01
CA GLN A 248 -9.64 12.83 26.62
C GLN A 248 -8.77 13.55 27.67
N TRP A 249 -8.84 13.22 28.96
CA TRP A 249 -8.24 14.07 30.01
C TRP A 249 -7.26 13.40 30.97
N ASN A 250 -7.24 12.06 31.11
CA ASN A 250 -6.36 11.41 32.10
C ASN A 250 -5.05 10.83 31.53
N HIS A 251 -4.95 10.55 30.22
CA HIS A 251 -3.74 9.99 29.61
C HIS A 251 -3.53 10.48 28.17
N PRO A 252 -2.67 11.49 27.92
CA PRO A 252 -2.28 11.87 26.56
C PRO A 252 -1.51 10.73 25.90
N VAL A 253 -2.17 9.93 25.06
CA VAL A 253 -1.51 8.89 24.27
C VAL A 253 -0.83 9.50 23.03
N GLY A 254 0.31 8.95 22.59
CA GLY A 254 0.91 9.33 21.31
C GLY A 254 -0.03 9.04 20.13
N PHE A 255 0.11 9.76 19.02
CA PHE A 255 -0.80 9.66 17.87
C PHE A 255 -0.99 8.23 17.34
N VAL A 256 0.10 7.46 17.24
CA VAL A 256 0.07 6.05 16.80
C VAL A 256 -0.65 5.14 17.81
N ASP A 257 -0.60 5.50 19.08
CA ASP A 257 -1.10 4.72 20.21
C ASP A 257 -2.61 4.94 20.33
N GLN A 258 -3.05 6.17 20.03
CA GLN A 258 -4.46 6.51 19.86
C GLN A 258 -5.07 5.72 18.71
N GLU A 259 -4.37 5.60 17.56
CA GLU A 259 -4.83 4.78 16.45
C GLU A 259 -4.96 3.30 16.82
N ILE A 260 -3.98 2.74 17.56
CA ILE A 260 -4.04 1.34 18.01
C ILE A 260 -5.18 1.13 19.02
N LEU A 261 -5.26 1.95 20.07
CA LEU A 261 -6.36 1.92 21.05
C LEU A 261 -7.73 2.01 20.37
N PHE A 262 -7.85 2.94 19.42
CA PHE A 262 -9.05 3.15 18.63
C PHE A 262 -9.39 1.91 17.79
N SER A 263 -8.40 1.35 17.09
CA SER A 263 -8.60 0.16 16.25
C SER A 263 -9.09 -1.05 17.06
N VAL A 264 -8.51 -1.28 18.24
CA VAL A 264 -8.90 -2.36 19.16
C VAL A 264 -10.33 -2.14 19.68
N PHE A 265 -10.64 -0.91 20.07
CA PHE A 265 -11.98 -0.54 20.56
C PHE A 265 -13.06 -0.73 19.49
N VAL A 266 -12.82 -0.25 18.27
CA VAL A 266 -13.75 -0.40 17.13
C VAL A 266 -13.96 -1.87 16.77
N GLN A 267 -12.88 -2.67 16.74
CA GLN A 267 -12.98 -4.10 16.47
C GLN A 267 -13.84 -4.80 17.53
N LYS A 268 -13.65 -4.47 18.81
CA LYS A 268 -14.43 -5.06 19.90
C LYS A 268 -15.93 -4.76 19.79
N LEU A 269 -16.27 -3.50 19.48
CA LEU A 269 -17.66 -3.09 19.27
C LEU A 269 -18.32 -3.82 18.10
N HIS A 270 -17.58 -3.96 16.99
CA HIS A 270 -18.02 -4.73 15.84
C HIS A 270 -18.32 -6.18 16.23
N ASP A 271 -17.40 -6.83 16.95
CA ASP A 271 -17.55 -8.23 17.38
C ASP A 271 -18.72 -8.44 18.36
N GLN A 272 -19.10 -7.40 19.10
CA GLN A 272 -20.26 -7.40 20.01
C GLN A 272 -21.60 -7.07 19.34
N GLY A 273 -21.63 -6.86 18.02
CA GLY A 273 -22.86 -6.59 17.26
C GLY A 273 -23.24 -5.11 17.13
N ASN A 274 -22.35 -4.19 17.52
CA ASN A 274 -22.37 -2.75 17.22
C ASN A 274 -23.61 -1.92 17.64
N ASP A 275 -24.63 -2.49 18.28
CA ASP A 275 -25.88 -1.79 18.58
C ASP A 275 -26.28 -1.82 20.06
N GLN A 276 -25.61 -2.62 20.90
CA GLN A 276 -26.03 -2.87 22.28
C GLN A 276 -24.86 -2.96 23.25
N PHE A 277 -24.83 -2.04 24.21
CA PHE A 277 -23.96 -2.10 25.38
C PHE A 277 -24.77 -2.59 26.58
N ARG A 278 -24.31 -3.60 27.35
CA ARG A 278 -24.97 -4.03 28.59
C ARG A 278 -24.14 -3.64 29.81
N CYS A 279 -24.68 -2.80 30.68
CA CYS A 279 -24.07 -2.47 31.97
C CYS A 279 -24.00 -3.71 32.87
N ALA A 280 -22.82 -4.04 33.35
CA ALA A 280 -22.62 -5.18 34.22
C ALA A 280 -23.02 -4.90 35.67
N HIS A 281 -23.01 -3.64 36.11
CA HIS A 281 -23.44 -3.26 37.46
C HIS A 281 -24.98 -3.26 37.60
N CYS A 282 -25.73 -2.76 36.62
CA CYS A 282 -27.19 -2.64 36.72
C CYS A 282 -27.98 -3.42 35.66
N GLY A 283 -27.32 -4.08 34.71
CA GLY A 283 -27.94 -4.92 33.69
C GLY A 283 -28.56 -4.16 32.51
N THR A 284 -28.62 -2.82 32.57
CA THR A 284 -29.23 -1.96 31.54
C THR A 284 -28.55 -2.13 30.20
N VAL A 285 -29.34 -2.40 29.16
CA VAL A 285 -28.87 -2.45 27.77
C VAL A 285 -29.10 -1.10 27.11
N TYR A 286 -28.04 -0.42 26.73
CA TYR A 286 -28.05 0.84 25.99
C TYR A 286 -27.93 0.52 24.51
N GLN A 287 -28.86 1.06 23.70
CA GLN A 287 -28.72 1.03 22.25
C GLN A 287 -28.05 2.31 21.76
N GLN A 288 -26.91 2.18 21.09
CA GLN A 288 -26.16 3.31 20.51
C GLN A 288 -26.28 3.33 18.99
N LYS A 289 -26.43 4.52 18.42
CA LYS A 289 -26.45 4.74 16.97
C LYS A 289 -25.11 5.32 16.49
N TRP A 290 -24.68 4.88 15.31
CA TRP A 290 -23.38 5.22 14.71
C TRP A 290 -23.10 6.73 14.63
N GLU A 291 -24.13 7.56 14.43
CA GLU A 291 -23.98 9.01 14.27
C GLU A 291 -23.58 9.74 15.57
N GLN A 292 -23.81 9.13 16.74
CA GLN A 292 -23.36 9.67 18.02
C GLN A 292 -21.86 9.40 18.25
N PHE A 293 -21.32 8.38 17.59
CA PHE A 293 -19.92 7.98 17.68
C PHE A 293 -19.01 8.89 16.83
N SER A 294 -19.46 9.29 15.63
CA SER A 294 -18.74 10.26 14.79
C SER A 294 -18.66 11.66 15.42
N ALA A 295 -19.66 12.06 16.22
CA ALA A 295 -19.60 13.28 17.04
C ALA A 295 -18.56 13.16 18.17
N PHE A 296 -18.46 11.99 18.83
CA PHE A 296 -17.43 11.71 19.83
C PHE A 296 -16.01 11.77 19.23
N MET A 297 -15.85 11.26 18.00
CA MET A 297 -14.61 11.34 17.22
C MET A 297 -14.19 12.78 16.86
N TRP A 298 -15.16 13.65 16.56
CA TRP A 298 -14.89 15.06 16.29
C TRP A 298 -14.44 15.81 17.54
N VAL A 299 -15.04 15.52 18.72
CA VAL A 299 -14.65 16.12 20.00
C VAL A 299 -13.26 15.66 20.46
N LEU A 300 -12.88 14.40 20.20
CA LEU A 300 -11.52 13.88 20.46
C LEU A 300 -10.45 14.66 19.68
N ASN A 301 -10.70 14.95 18.39
CA ASN A 301 -9.79 15.77 17.58
C ASN A 301 -9.75 17.25 18.00
N VAL A 302 -10.86 17.80 18.51
CA VAL A 302 -10.96 19.22 18.93
C VAL A 302 -10.41 19.48 20.34
N ALA A 303 -10.44 18.50 21.25
CA ALA A 303 -9.87 18.63 22.60
C ALA A 303 -8.33 18.74 22.59
N ILE A 304 -7.67 18.23 21.54
CA ILE A 304 -6.20 18.25 21.35
C ILE A 304 -5.66 19.68 21.15
N THR A 305 -6.48 20.62 20.71
CA THR A 305 -6.04 21.98 20.36
C THR A 305 -6.19 23.03 21.47
N THR A 306 -6.92 22.77 22.57
CA THR A 306 -7.46 23.90 23.38
C THR A 306 -7.26 23.93 24.90
N THR A 307 -6.81 22.91 25.61
CA THR A 307 -6.96 22.96 27.09
C THR A 307 -5.69 23.30 27.87
N GLY A 308 -5.48 24.62 28.02
CA GLY A 308 -4.88 25.20 29.22
C GLY A 308 -5.97 25.54 30.25
N SER A 309 -5.95 24.84 31.40
CA SER A 309 -6.66 25.10 32.68
C SER A 309 -8.18 24.88 32.74
N VAL A 310 -8.67 24.04 33.67
CA VAL A 310 -10.05 24.11 34.21
C VAL A 310 -10.15 23.64 35.68
N VAL A 311 -11.01 24.34 36.43
CA VAL A 311 -11.60 23.99 37.74
C VAL A 311 -12.99 23.36 37.51
N ASN A 312 -13.30 22.21 38.13
CA ASN A 312 -14.63 21.59 38.08
C ASN A 312 -15.46 21.94 39.32
N LYS A 313 -16.79 22.03 39.15
CA LYS A 313 -17.84 22.59 40.03
C LYS A 313 -17.73 22.20 41.53
N GLY A 314 -16.89 22.90 42.27
CA GLY A 314 -16.95 22.98 43.74
C GLY A 314 -16.53 21.75 44.54
N ALA A 315 -16.14 20.64 43.90
CA ALA A 315 -15.53 19.50 44.60
C ALA A 315 -14.02 19.49 44.36
N ALA A 316 -13.24 19.47 45.45
CA ALA A 316 -11.80 19.30 45.38
C ALA A 316 -11.50 17.87 44.91
N VAL A 317 -10.90 17.74 43.72
CA VAL A 317 -10.32 16.48 43.26
C VAL A 317 -8.92 16.40 43.87
N ALA A 318 -8.62 15.32 44.62
CA ALA A 318 -7.27 15.09 45.14
C ALA A 318 -6.29 15.00 43.95
N GLY A 319 -5.18 15.75 44.04
CA GLY A 319 -4.30 16.05 42.92
C GLY A 319 -3.83 14.81 42.15
N TYR A 320 -4.42 14.59 40.98
CA TYR A 320 -3.89 13.66 39.98
C TYR A 320 -2.76 14.35 39.21
N ARG A 321 -1.67 13.61 38.99
CA ARG A 321 -0.60 14.01 38.05
C ARG A 321 -0.93 13.38 36.70
N PRO A 322 -1.23 14.15 35.65
CA PRO A 322 -1.44 13.60 34.31
C PRO A 322 -0.13 12.99 33.79
N VAL A 323 -0.19 11.81 33.18
CA VAL A 323 0.96 11.15 32.54
C VAL A 323 0.58 10.82 31.10
N ALA A 324 1.33 11.38 30.15
CA ALA A 324 1.23 11.03 28.73
C ALA A 324 1.84 9.65 28.47
N LEU A 325 1.10 8.75 27.82
CA LEU A 325 1.56 7.40 27.46
C LEU A 325 1.97 7.39 25.99
N GLY A 326 3.26 7.53 25.69
CA GLY A 326 3.77 7.50 24.32
C GLY A 326 4.45 6.17 23.96
N PHE A 327 4.06 5.52 22.87
CA PHE A 327 4.64 4.28 22.34
C PHE A 327 6.00 4.47 21.67
N TYR A 328 6.50 5.70 21.61
CA TYR A 328 7.82 6.03 21.06
C TYR A 328 8.76 6.67 22.09
N GLY A 329 8.42 6.65 23.38
CA GLY A 329 9.28 7.24 24.40
C GLY A 329 9.46 8.77 24.27
N HIS A 330 8.61 9.43 23.49
CA HIS A 330 8.57 10.88 23.40
C HIS A 330 7.39 11.42 24.21
N VAL A 331 7.73 12.05 25.34
CA VAL A 331 6.82 12.92 26.09
C VAL A 331 6.87 14.31 25.44
N ILE A 332 5.71 14.91 25.17
CA ILE A 332 5.60 16.37 25.02
C ILE A 332 5.13 16.91 26.37
N GLU A 333 6.00 17.58 27.11
CA GLU A 333 5.63 18.30 28.33
C GLU A 333 6.13 19.73 28.31
N ARG A 334 5.34 20.63 28.92
CA ARG A 334 5.83 21.80 29.65
C ARG A 334 4.99 21.84 30.92
N TYR A 335 5.53 21.76 32.13
CA TYR A 335 6.52 22.65 32.75
C TYR A 335 7.42 21.85 33.72
N THR A 336 8.69 21.65 33.37
CA THR A 336 9.91 21.55 34.23
C THR A 336 10.93 20.61 33.55
N GLU A 337 12.19 21.03 33.53
CA GLU A 337 13.24 20.62 32.59
C GLU A 337 13.86 19.23 32.82
N LYS A 338 13.09 18.12 32.79
CA LYS A 338 13.66 16.77 32.67
C LYS A 338 12.76 15.82 31.87
N TYR A 339 13.28 15.35 30.74
CA TYR A 339 12.67 14.30 29.92
C TYR A 339 13.02 12.92 30.50
N LEU A 340 12.02 12.11 30.84
CA LEU A 340 12.20 10.69 31.16
C LEU A 340 11.49 9.85 30.08
N GLN A 341 12.28 9.13 29.31
CA GLN A 341 11.80 8.12 28.37
C GLN A 341 11.34 6.90 29.18
N HIS A 342 10.04 6.66 29.26
CA HIS A 342 9.50 5.43 29.85
C HIS A 342 9.41 4.33 28.78
N ASP A 343 9.83 3.12 29.13
CA ASP A 343 9.67 1.95 28.26
C ASP A 343 8.20 1.52 28.16
N ILE A 344 7.88 0.76 27.11
CA ILE A 344 6.53 0.25 26.85
C ILE A 344 5.98 -0.61 27.99
N ASP A 345 6.85 -1.30 28.72
CA ASP A 345 6.45 -2.16 29.84
C ASP A 345 5.90 -1.33 31.00
N THR A 346 6.48 -0.15 31.24
CA THR A 346 5.97 0.84 32.19
C THR A 346 4.58 1.33 31.78
N VAL A 347 4.36 1.62 30.50
CA VAL A 347 3.05 2.03 29.95
C VAL A 347 1.99 0.94 30.12
N ILE A 348 2.31 -0.31 29.75
CA ILE A 348 1.42 -1.47 29.92
C ILE A 348 1.03 -1.66 31.40
N ASN A 349 1.98 -1.49 32.33
CA ASN A 349 1.71 -1.61 33.76
C ASN A 349 0.74 -0.53 34.27
N TYR A 350 0.82 0.71 33.76
CA TYR A 350 -0.14 1.76 34.09
C TYR A 350 -1.56 1.41 33.62
N LEU A 351 -1.71 0.92 32.39
CA LEU A 351 -3.01 0.49 31.86
C LEU A 351 -3.65 -0.62 32.72
N LYS A 352 -2.84 -1.56 33.19
CA LYS A 352 -3.29 -2.65 34.09
C LYS A 352 -3.65 -2.17 35.50
N GLN A 353 -2.98 -1.14 36.01
CA GLN A 353 -3.24 -0.61 37.35
C GLN A 353 -4.46 0.33 37.39
N GLY A 354 -4.70 1.10 36.33
CA GLY A 354 -5.85 2.00 36.22
C GLY A 354 -7.21 1.30 36.16
N ALA A 355 -7.24 -0.01 35.91
CA ALA A 355 -8.44 -0.84 35.90
C ALA A 355 -8.81 -1.43 37.27
N ALA A 356 -7.93 -1.34 38.28
CA ALA A 356 -8.13 -1.92 39.60
C ALA A 356 -8.62 -0.92 40.67
N GLY A 357 -8.87 0.35 40.30
CA GLY A 357 -9.11 1.47 41.21
C GLY A 357 -10.53 2.02 41.17
#